data_AF-A0A0F0L5R3-F1
#
_entry.id   AF-A0A0F0L5R3-F1
#
_cell.length_a   1.000
_cell.length_b   1.000
_cell.length_c   1.000
_cell.angle_alpha   90.00
_cell.angle_beta   90.00
_cell.angle_gamma   90.00
#
_symmetry.space_group_name_H-M   'P 1'
#
loop_
_entity.id
_entity.type
_entity.pdbx_description
1 polymer ?
#
loop_
_entity_poly.entity_id
_entity_poly.type
_entity_poly.pdbx_seq_one_letter_code
_entity_poly.pdbx_strand_id
1 'polypeptide(L)'
;MDAATDEELRRLRARAYGPAADIQQDPEAVRRLQELEARNRRAPAVHTPTTEPSPSVLRAEEDQATETDPERDQTLSDLGLLPSSPAGTGDDSSAPADRSSHRRTGLWVCAIVAASALAAGITAASTWILPVPVSAGAAQVATLEPDPGLEVPPQWFGAAADAAVFEFYGLTLFESDYAPNVGAFDGEERCFAVVNSDQVPPLEEFDSSSWSFEGQIFSDCSVGAFPATVEVPIDADSPDSLRARYPEGTALQFVLNGDRIGVFLDKT
;
A
#
# COMPACT_ATOMS: atom_id res chain seq x y z
N MET A 1 26.50 24.26 24.15
CA MET A 1 25.80 25.14 25.09
C MET A 1 26.59 25.15 26.40
N ASP A 2 26.39 26.13 27.28
CA ASP A 2 27.03 26.10 28.61
C ASP A 2 26.17 25.29 29.60
N ALA A 3 26.81 24.66 30.59
CA ALA A 3 26.15 23.75 31.53
C ALA A 3 25.09 24.45 32.40
N ALA A 4 25.23 25.76 32.63
CA ALA A 4 24.28 26.55 33.40
C ALA A 4 22.98 26.79 32.62
N THR A 5 23.09 27.02 31.31
CA THR A 5 21.96 27.20 30.40
C THR A 5 21.21 25.89 30.18
N ASP A 6 21.91 24.75 30.11
CA ASP A 6 21.28 23.43 30.01
C ASP A 6 20.51 23.07 31.29
N GLU A 7 21.04 23.41 32.46
CA GLU A 7 20.36 23.28 33.76
C GLU A 7 19.12 24.17 33.84
N GLU A 8 19.24 25.42 33.40
CA GLU A 8 18.14 26.38 33.34
C GLU A 8 17.00 25.86 32.44
N LEU A 9 17.33 25.37 31.25
CA LEU A 9 16.36 24.81 30.30
C LEU A 9 15.64 23.59 30.89
N ARG A 10 16.37 22.67 31.54
CA ARG A 10 15.77 21.48 32.15
C ARG A 10 14.79 21.82 33.25
N ARG A 11 15.15 22.78 34.11
CA ARG A 11 14.27 23.29 35.18
C ARG A 11 13.00 23.94 34.62
N LEU A 12 13.12 24.75 33.56
CA LEU A 12 11.95 25.38 32.94
C LEU A 12 11.06 24.36 32.23
N ARG A 13 11.63 23.33 31.57
CA ARG A 13 10.85 22.23 30.98
C ARG A 13 10.11 21.40 32.02
N ALA A 14 10.71 21.15 33.18
CA ALA A 14 10.03 20.46 34.28
C ALA A 14 8.83 21.26 34.81
N ARG A 15 8.92 22.60 34.83
CA ARG A 15 7.79 23.48 35.20
C ARG A 15 6.72 23.61 34.11
N ALA A 16 7.08 23.39 32.85
CA ALA A 16 6.15 23.48 31.73
C ALA A 16 5.43 22.17 31.41
N TYR A 17 6.16 21.06 31.47
CA TYR A 17 5.73 19.75 30.99
C TYR A 17 5.78 18.66 32.08
N GLY A 18 6.16 19.02 33.32
CA GLY A 18 6.21 18.08 34.43
C GLY A 18 4.86 17.88 35.12
N PRO A 19 4.77 16.92 36.06
CA PRO A 19 3.53 16.55 36.74
C PRO A 19 2.93 17.64 37.63
N ALA A 20 3.72 18.66 37.97
CA ALA A 20 3.29 19.85 38.72
C ALA A 20 3.52 21.13 37.88
N ALA A 21 3.03 21.13 36.64
CA ALA A 21 3.26 22.23 35.71
C ALA A 21 2.61 23.54 36.21
N ASP A 22 3.44 24.54 36.51
CA ASP A 22 3.04 25.84 37.06
C ASP A 22 3.48 27.03 36.19
N ILE A 23 4.19 26.77 35.07
CA ILE A 23 4.85 27.83 34.29
C ILE A 23 3.88 28.87 33.71
N GLN A 24 2.60 28.53 33.53
CA GLN A 24 1.59 29.44 32.98
C GLN A 24 1.28 30.61 33.92
N GLN A 25 1.65 30.51 35.19
CA GLN A 25 1.50 31.58 36.18
C GLN A 25 2.66 32.60 36.13
N ASP A 26 3.71 32.34 35.33
CA ASP A 26 4.92 33.15 35.22
C ASP A 26 5.26 33.44 33.73
N PRO A 27 4.73 34.54 33.17
CA PRO A 27 4.95 34.90 31.77
C PRO A 27 6.42 35.15 31.41
N GLU A 28 7.26 35.55 32.37
CA GLU A 28 8.69 35.76 32.12
C GLU A 28 9.41 34.42 31.95
N ALA A 29 9.07 33.42 32.77
CA ALA A 29 9.57 32.06 32.64
C ALA A 29 9.18 31.41 31.31
N VAL A 30 7.95 31.65 30.81
CA VAL A 30 7.51 31.17 29.49
C VAL A 30 8.36 31.76 28.38
N ARG A 31 8.57 33.09 28.39
CA ARG A 31 9.41 33.77 27.39
C ARG A 31 10.85 33.25 27.42
N ARG A 32 11.40 33.02 28.62
CA ARG A 32 12.76 32.49 28.80
C ARG A 32 12.88 31.06 28.28
N LEU A 33 11.87 30.22 28.51
CA LEU A 33 11.83 28.85 27.99
C LEU A 33 11.85 28.86 26.45
N GLN A 34 11.01 29.69 25.82
CA GLN A 34 10.94 29.80 24.36
C GLN A 34 12.28 30.25 23.75
N GLU A 35 12.96 31.21 24.38
CA GLU A 35 14.29 31.67 23.96
C GLU A 35 15.32 30.54 24.00
N LEU A 36 15.35 29.77 25.10
CA LEU A 36 16.31 28.68 25.29
C LEU A 36 16.01 27.49 24.36
N GLU A 37 14.75 27.16 24.10
CA GLU A 37 14.39 26.12 23.14
C GLU A 37 14.71 26.51 21.70
N ALA A 38 14.48 27.76 21.32
CA ALA A 38 14.85 28.26 20.00
C ALA A 38 16.37 28.22 19.79
N ARG A 39 17.16 28.52 20.83
CA ARG A 39 18.63 28.39 20.80
C ARG A 39 19.07 26.94 20.73
N ASN A 40 18.42 26.04 21.46
CA ASN A 40 18.73 24.61 21.42
C ASN A 40 18.45 23.99 20.05
N ARG A 41 17.32 24.35 19.42
CA ARG A 41 17.00 23.92 18.04
C ARG A 41 17.99 24.43 16.99
N ARG A 42 18.63 25.57 17.25
CA ARG A 42 19.62 26.19 16.35
C ARG A 42 21.06 25.75 16.63
N ALA A 43 21.31 25.04 17.73
CA ALA A 43 22.63 24.49 17.99
C ALA A 43 22.91 23.36 16.99
N PRO A 44 24.05 23.38 16.26
CA PRO A 44 24.40 22.28 15.39
C PRO A 44 24.53 21.01 16.23
N ALA A 45 23.86 19.94 15.80
CA ALA A 45 23.98 18.63 16.41
C ALA A 45 25.48 18.27 16.46
N VAL A 46 26.02 18.14 17.66
CA VAL A 46 27.34 17.54 17.82
C VAL A 46 27.17 16.08 17.41
N HIS A 47 27.56 15.78 16.18
CA HIS A 47 27.55 14.43 15.62
C HIS A 47 28.42 13.51 16.48
N THR A 48 27.80 12.59 17.23
CA THR A 48 28.44 11.30 17.50
C THR A 48 28.54 10.56 16.16
N PRO A 49 29.73 10.09 15.75
CA PRO A 49 29.90 9.48 14.44
C PRO A 49 29.25 8.09 14.45
N THR A 50 28.16 7.95 13.71
CA THR A 50 27.73 6.66 13.17
C THR A 50 27.43 6.89 11.69
N THR A 51 28.03 6.00 10.91
CA THR A 51 28.23 6.03 9.47
C THR A 51 26.94 6.04 8.66
N GLU A 52 27.03 6.68 7.48
CA GLU A 52 26.21 6.52 6.25
C GLU A 52 24.99 7.45 6.02
N PRO A 53 24.55 7.63 4.75
CA PRO A 53 25.12 8.56 3.77
C PRO A 53 24.16 9.70 3.39
N SER A 54 24.73 10.78 2.84
CA SER A 54 24.04 12.00 2.42
C SER A 54 23.34 11.85 1.06
N PRO A 55 22.11 12.36 0.85
CA PRO A 55 21.58 12.57 -0.49
C PRO A 55 22.08 13.91 -1.03
N SER A 56 22.98 13.84 -2.01
CA SER A 56 23.39 14.97 -2.84
C SER A 56 22.22 15.42 -3.71
N VAL A 57 21.70 16.62 -3.42
CA VAL A 57 20.82 17.36 -4.32
C VAL A 57 21.69 18.01 -5.39
N LEU A 58 21.76 17.41 -6.58
CA LEU A 58 22.23 18.09 -7.78
C LEU A 58 21.03 18.38 -8.67
N ARG A 59 20.58 19.63 -8.52
CA ARG A 59 19.81 20.38 -9.50
C ARG A 59 20.66 20.52 -10.77
N ALA A 60 20.17 19.98 -11.88
CA ALA A 60 20.61 20.36 -13.22
C ALA A 60 19.39 20.90 -13.96
N GLU A 61 19.45 22.20 -14.24
CA GLU A 61 18.67 22.87 -15.28
C GLU A 61 19.14 22.33 -16.64
N GLU A 62 18.21 21.92 -17.50
CA GLU A 62 18.45 21.96 -18.93
C GLU A 62 17.21 22.48 -19.65
N ASP A 63 17.45 23.63 -20.25
CA ASP A 63 16.63 24.44 -21.13
C ASP A 63 16.49 23.73 -22.49
N GLN A 64 15.26 23.63 -23.02
CA GLN A 64 15.00 23.67 -24.46
C GLN A 64 13.50 23.70 -24.78
N ALA A 65 13.02 24.91 -25.08
CA ALA A 65 11.90 25.11 -25.99
C ALA A 65 12.48 25.36 -27.39
N THR A 66 12.10 24.58 -28.40
CA THR A 66 11.82 25.10 -29.75
C THR A 66 10.90 24.13 -30.49
N GLU A 67 9.76 24.71 -30.86
CA GLU A 67 8.67 24.28 -31.71
C GLU A 67 9.12 24.13 -33.17
N THR A 68 8.79 23.02 -33.85
CA THR A 68 8.40 23.05 -35.28
C THR A 68 7.64 21.77 -35.67
N ASP A 69 6.36 21.92 -35.96
CA ASP A 69 5.54 21.03 -36.79
C ASP A 69 5.93 21.23 -38.27
N PRO A 70 6.00 20.15 -39.07
CA PRO A 70 5.01 20.10 -40.15
C PRO A 70 4.44 18.69 -40.41
N GLU A 71 3.11 18.65 -40.42
CA GLU A 71 2.24 18.02 -41.42
C GLU A 71 2.98 17.52 -42.69
N ARG A 72 2.92 16.20 -42.96
CA ARG A 72 2.49 15.58 -44.24
C ARG A 72 2.79 14.07 -44.27
N ASP A 73 1.71 13.29 -44.21
CA ASP A 73 1.27 12.31 -45.22
C ASP A 73 2.25 11.22 -45.75
N GLN A 74 1.79 9.97 -45.56
CA GLN A 74 1.88 8.81 -46.47
C GLN A 74 2.99 7.76 -46.36
N THR A 75 2.47 6.53 -46.39
CA THR A 75 2.88 5.35 -47.18
C THR A 75 3.86 4.33 -46.61
N LEU A 76 3.26 3.17 -46.28
CA LEU A 76 3.68 1.84 -46.74
C LEU A 76 4.77 1.84 -47.82
N SER A 77 5.85 1.10 -47.58
CA SER A 77 6.55 0.26 -48.56
C SER A 77 7.45 -0.69 -47.76
N ASP A 78 7.21 -1.99 -47.73
CA ASP A 78 7.38 -2.94 -48.84
C ASP A 78 8.86 -3.06 -49.25
N LEU A 79 9.50 -4.14 -48.79
CA LEU A 79 10.82 -4.57 -49.24
C LEU A 79 10.62 -5.46 -50.46
N GLY A 80 10.88 -4.88 -51.64
CA GLY A 80 10.85 -5.57 -52.91
C GLY A 80 12.05 -6.48 -53.18
N LEU A 81 11.90 -7.29 -54.24
CA LEU A 81 12.90 -7.98 -55.10
C LEU A 81 12.10 -9.12 -55.81
N LEU A 82 11.89 -9.26 -57.14
CA LEU A 82 12.59 -8.90 -58.40
C LEU A 82 11.56 -9.05 -59.60
N PRO A 83 11.97 -9.31 -60.87
CA PRO A 83 12.06 -8.38 -62.00
C PRO A 83 10.99 -8.57 -63.11
N SER A 84 10.93 -7.62 -64.04
CA SER A 84 9.99 -7.57 -65.18
C SER A 84 10.26 -8.59 -66.30
N SER A 85 9.16 -9.14 -66.84
CA SER A 85 9.06 -10.04 -68.00
C SER A 85 9.33 -9.38 -69.36
N PRO A 86 9.52 -10.19 -70.43
CA PRO A 86 9.08 -9.83 -71.78
C PRO A 86 7.87 -10.65 -72.28
N ALA A 87 7.17 -10.02 -73.23
CA ALA A 87 6.36 -10.61 -74.31
C ALA A 87 4.99 -11.27 -74.00
N GLY A 88 3.92 -10.56 -74.38
CA GLY A 88 3.19 -10.83 -75.62
C GLY A 88 2.37 -12.11 -75.78
N THR A 89 1.05 -11.90 -75.90
CA THR A 89 0.08 -12.62 -76.76
C THR A 89 -0.57 -13.88 -76.21
N GLY A 90 -1.90 -13.82 -76.11
CA GLY A 90 -2.76 -14.91 -76.62
C GLY A 90 -3.49 -15.78 -75.60
N ASP A 91 -4.81 -15.61 -75.62
CA ASP A 91 -5.82 -16.66 -75.66
C ASP A 91 -6.53 -17.09 -74.36
N ASP A 92 -7.84 -17.25 -74.54
CA ASP A 92 -8.89 -17.57 -73.58
C ASP A 92 -8.62 -18.90 -72.84
N SER A 93 -8.79 -18.91 -71.51
CA SER A 93 -9.18 -20.12 -70.78
C SER A 93 -9.67 -19.83 -69.36
N SER A 94 -10.99 -19.94 -69.21
CA SER A 94 -11.76 -20.45 -68.06
C SER A 94 -11.16 -20.31 -66.66
N ALA A 95 -11.78 -19.44 -65.86
CA ALA A 95 -11.59 -19.35 -64.41
C ALA A 95 -11.82 -20.70 -63.68
N PRO A 96 -10.99 -21.05 -62.69
CA PRO A 96 -11.39 -21.91 -61.59
C PRO A 96 -11.72 -21.06 -60.36
N ALA A 97 -12.92 -21.26 -59.81
CA ALA A 97 -13.38 -20.62 -58.60
C ALA A 97 -12.46 -20.93 -57.40
N ASP A 98 -11.96 -19.87 -56.79
CA ASP A 98 -11.14 -19.87 -55.58
C ASP A 98 -11.96 -20.40 -54.38
N ARG A 99 -11.79 -21.69 -54.07
CA ARG A 99 -12.40 -22.35 -52.92
C ARG A 99 -11.57 -22.21 -51.63
N SER A 100 -10.52 -21.38 -51.62
CA SER A 100 -9.60 -21.28 -50.48
C SER A 100 -9.90 -20.13 -49.51
N SER A 101 -10.81 -19.21 -49.88
CA SER A 101 -11.09 -18.00 -49.08
C SER A 101 -11.81 -18.30 -47.76
N HIS A 102 -12.68 -19.31 -47.71
CA HIS A 102 -13.45 -19.65 -46.51
C HIS A 102 -12.60 -20.20 -45.34
N ARG A 103 -11.48 -20.85 -45.65
CA ARG A 103 -10.53 -21.32 -44.61
C ARG A 103 -9.70 -20.16 -44.05
N ARG A 104 -9.37 -19.18 -44.91
CA ARG A 104 -8.64 -17.97 -44.52
C ARG A 104 -9.50 -17.03 -43.69
N THR A 105 -10.79 -16.91 -43.98
CA THR A 105 -11.74 -16.15 -43.14
C THR A 105 -11.99 -16.83 -41.79
N GLY A 106 -12.09 -18.17 -41.74
CA GLY A 106 -12.18 -18.90 -40.47
C GLY A 106 -10.97 -18.70 -39.57
N LEU A 107 -9.75 -18.74 -40.14
CA LEU A 107 -8.51 -18.44 -39.41
C LEU A 107 -8.45 -16.99 -38.90
N TRP A 108 -8.94 -16.03 -39.69
CA TRP A 108 -9.04 -14.62 -39.28
C TRP A 108 -9.98 -14.42 -38.09
N VAL A 109 -11.15 -15.05 -38.11
CA VAL A 109 -12.12 -14.97 -37.01
C VAL A 109 -11.54 -15.62 -35.74
N CYS A 110 -10.90 -16.78 -35.85
CA CYS A 110 -10.24 -17.43 -34.71
C CYS A 110 -9.14 -16.56 -34.09
N ALA A 111 -8.34 -15.87 -34.91
CA ALA A 111 -7.30 -14.96 -34.41
C ALA A 111 -7.89 -13.76 -33.65
N ILE A 112 -8.99 -13.17 -34.15
CA ILE A 112 -9.69 -12.08 -33.46
C ILE A 112 -10.27 -12.56 -32.12
N VAL A 113 -10.90 -13.74 -32.09
CA VAL A 113 -11.47 -14.31 -30.86
C VAL A 113 -10.38 -14.66 -29.84
N ALA A 114 -9.24 -15.19 -30.29
CA ALA A 114 -8.11 -15.48 -29.42
C ALA A 114 -7.51 -14.19 -28.84
N ALA A 115 -7.35 -13.15 -29.67
CA ALA A 115 -6.84 -11.85 -29.23
C ALA A 115 -7.78 -11.16 -28.23
N SER A 116 -9.10 -11.22 -28.46
CA SER A 116 -10.08 -10.64 -27.54
C SER A 116 -10.17 -11.40 -26.23
N ALA A 117 -10.07 -12.74 -26.25
CA ALA A 117 -10.01 -13.55 -25.04
C ALA A 117 -8.75 -13.27 -24.21
N LEU A 118 -7.59 -13.11 -24.87
CA LEU A 118 -6.34 -12.73 -24.21
C LEU A 118 -6.41 -11.33 -23.60
N ALA A 119 -6.93 -10.35 -24.34
CA ALA A 119 -7.11 -8.99 -23.83
C ALA A 119 -8.06 -8.95 -22.62
N ALA A 120 -9.21 -9.64 -22.70
CA ALA A 120 -10.16 -9.74 -21.60
C ALA A 120 -9.56 -10.45 -20.37
N GLY A 121 -8.77 -11.51 -20.58
CA GLY A 121 -8.05 -12.20 -19.51
C GLY A 121 -7.02 -11.30 -18.81
N ILE A 122 -6.27 -10.51 -19.59
CA ILE A 122 -5.32 -9.53 -19.04
C ILE A 122 -6.07 -8.44 -18.25
N THR A 123 -7.14 -7.87 -18.79
CA THR A 123 -7.92 -6.85 -18.08
C THR A 123 -8.53 -7.40 -16.79
N ALA A 124 -9.09 -8.61 -16.81
CA ALA A 124 -9.67 -9.25 -15.63
C ALA A 124 -8.62 -9.49 -14.53
N ALA A 125 -7.43 -9.96 -14.90
CA ALA A 125 -6.31 -10.13 -13.98
C ALA A 125 -5.81 -8.79 -13.40
N SER A 126 -5.80 -7.71 -14.19
CA SER A 126 -5.41 -6.37 -13.74
C SER A 126 -6.42 -5.76 -12.77
N THR A 127 -7.70 -6.09 -12.89
CA THR A 127 -8.74 -5.59 -11.98
C THR A 127 -8.80 -6.29 -10.63
N TRP A 128 -8.15 -7.45 -10.47
CA TRP A 128 -8.18 -8.21 -9.20
C TRP A 128 -7.38 -7.54 -8.07
N ILE A 129 -6.36 -6.76 -8.41
CA ILE A 129 -5.58 -5.98 -7.43
C ILE A 129 -5.86 -4.51 -7.70
N LEU A 130 -6.90 -3.97 -7.05
CA LEU A 130 -7.12 -2.53 -7.02
C LEU A 130 -5.98 -1.89 -6.20
N PRO A 131 -5.17 -1.01 -6.79
CA PRO A 131 -4.00 -0.45 -6.12
C PRO A 131 -4.45 0.38 -4.91
N VAL A 132 -4.02 -0.02 -3.72
CA VAL A 132 -4.20 0.74 -2.48
C VAL A 132 -2.93 1.57 -2.25
N PRO A 133 -3.03 2.89 -1.96
CA PRO A 133 -1.85 3.71 -1.75
C PRO A 133 -1.08 3.24 -0.51
N VAL A 134 0.23 3.01 -0.66
CA VAL A 134 1.15 2.69 0.44
C VAL A 134 2.13 3.81 0.71
N SER A 135 2.52 3.93 1.97
CA SER A 135 3.53 4.90 2.42
C SER A 135 4.96 4.54 2.02
N ALA A 136 5.28 3.27 1.65
CA ALA A 136 6.67 2.80 1.55
C ALA A 136 7.08 2.13 0.22
N GLY A 137 6.21 2.06 -0.80
CA GLY A 137 6.55 1.46 -2.10
C GLY A 137 6.87 -0.04 -2.06
N ALA A 138 6.29 -0.75 -1.09
CA ALA A 138 6.22 -2.21 -1.01
C ALA A 138 5.31 -2.78 -2.12
N ALA A 139 5.55 -4.01 -2.53
CA ALA A 139 4.76 -4.64 -3.59
C ALA A 139 3.41 -5.13 -3.02
N GLN A 140 2.30 -4.73 -3.65
CA GLN A 140 0.98 -5.25 -3.29
C GLN A 140 0.89 -6.71 -3.75
N VAL A 141 0.61 -7.60 -2.80
CA VAL A 141 0.50 -9.04 -3.05
C VAL A 141 -0.94 -9.54 -3.02
N ALA A 142 -1.85 -8.79 -2.40
CA ALA A 142 -3.28 -9.06 -2.41
C ALA A 142 -4.12 -7.81 -2.14
N THR A 143 -5.42 -7.92 -2.42
CA THR A 143 -6.47 -7.01 -1.94
C THR A 143 -7.56 -7.87 -1.34
N LEU A 144 -7.92 -7.62 -0.08
CA LEU A 144 -8.95 -8.36 0.64
C LEU A 144 -10.27 -7.61 0.55
N GLU A 145 -11.33 -8.40 0.41
CA GLU A 145 -12.73 -7.96 0.48
C GLU A 145 -13.35 -8.57 1.74
N PRO A 146 -14.37 -7.91 2.33
CA PRO A 146 -15.03 -8.44 3.52
C PRO A 146 -15.65 -9.81 3.23
N ASP A 147 -15.45 -10.77 4.13
CA ASP A 147 -16.07 -12.08 4.07
C ASP A 147 -17.37 -12.07 4.90
N PRO A 148 -18.55 -12.16 4.26
CA PRO A 148 -19.83 -12.15 4.97
C PRO A 148 -20.10 -13.46 5.73
N GLY A 149 -19.28 -14.50 5.55
CA GLY A 149 -19.37 -15.77 6.27
C GLY A 149 -18.50 -15.81 7.53
N LEU A 150 -17.68 -14.79 7.77
CA LEU A 150 -16.83 -14.68 8.96
C LEU A 150 -17.40 -13.60 9.88
N GLU A 151 -17.49 -13.95 11.16
CA GLU A 151 -18.00 -13.06 12.19
C GLU A 151 -17.04 -13.08 13.38
N VAL A 152 -16.84 -11.92 13.99
CA VAL A 152 -16.12 -11.77 15.25
C VAL A 152 -17.11 -11.34 16.34
N PRO A 153 -16.98 -11.84 17.59
CA PRO A 153 -17.91 -11.44 18.64
C PRO A 153 -17.85 -9.92 18.89
N PRO A 154 -19.00 -9.23 18.95
CA PRO A 154 -19.02 -7.81 19.26
C PRO A 154 -18.29 -7.52 20.58
N GLN A 155 -17.59 -6.39 20.65
CA GLN A 155 -16.77 -5.99 21.81
C GLN A 155 -15.51 -6.83 22.06
N TRP A 156 -15.31 -7.96 21.37
CA TRP A 156 -14.03 -8.67 21.44
C TRP A 156 -12.93 -7.80 20.84
N PHE A 157 -11.99 -7.36 21.67
CA PHE A 157 -11.01 -6.32 21.32
C PHE A 157 -11.62 -5.04 20.73
N GLY A 158 -12.84 -4.69 21.14
CA GLY A 158 -13.53 -3.52 20.60
C GLY A 158 -14.03 -3.70 19.17
N ALA A 159 -14.19 -4.94 18.70
CA ALA A 159 -14.87 -5.22 17.43
C ALA A 159 -16.23 -4.52 17.38
N ALA A 160 -16.49 -3.83 16.26
CA ALA A 160 -17.77 -3.21 15.98
C ALA A 160 -18.86 -4.28 15.84
N ALA A 161 -20.12 -3.93 16.11
CA ALA A 161 -21.23 -4.89 16.08
C ALA A 161 -21.50 -5.46 14.68
N ASP A 162 -21.20 -4.68 13.65
CA ASP A 162 -21.29 -5.01 12.22
C ASP A 162 -19.91 -4.89 11.54
N ALA A 163 -18.85 -5.21 12.28
CA ALA A 163 -17.48 -5.14 11.79
C ALA A 163 -17.32 -5.91 10.48
N ALA A 164 -16.73 -5.26 9.47
CA ALA A 164 -16.23 -5.99 8.31
C ALA A 164 -15.08 -6.89 8.76
N VAL A 165 -15.17 -8.18 8.40
CA VAL A 165 -14.16 -9.21 8.74
C VAL A 165 -13.49 -9.68 7.45
N PHE A 166 -12.18 -9.90 7.53
CA PHE A 166 -11.35 -10.33 6.41
C PHE A 166 -10.48 -11.50 6.86
N GLU A 167 -10.12 -12.38 5.92
CA GLU A 167 -9.23 -13.50 6.15
C GLU A 167 -7.98 -13.38 5.27
N PHE A 168 -6.84 -13.76 5.83
CA PHE A 168 -5.61 -13.86 5.08
C PHE A 168 -4.65 -14.92 5.64
N TYR A 169 -4.67 -16.11 5.04
CA TYR A 169 -3.76 -17.21 5.37
C TYR A 169 -3.68 -17.53 6.87
N GLY A 170 -4.82 -17.64 7.55
CA GLY A 170 -4.91 -17.93 8.98
C GLY A 170 -4.79 -16.71 9.88
N LEU A 171 -4.77 -15.50 9.30
CA LEU A 171 -5.01 -14.25 10.00
C LEU A 171 -6.46 -13.82 9.80
N THR A 172 -7.06 -13.30 10.86
CA THR A 172 -8.36 -12.63 10.80
C THR A 172 -8.14 -11.14 11.06
N LEU A 173 -8.68 -10.32 10.17
CA LEU A 173 -8.69 -8.87 10.31
C LEU A 173 -10.12 -8.40 10.53
N PHE A 174 -10.34 -7.46 11.41
CA PHE A 174 -11.69 -6.95 11.68
C PHE A 174 -11.68 -5.47 12.06
N GLU A 175 -12.73 -4.75 11.67
CA GLU A 175 -12.93 -3.38 12.10
C GLU A 175 -13.25 -3.30 13.60
N SER A 176 -12.68 -2.29 14.26
CA SER A 176 -12.78 -2.09 15.69
C SER A 176 -12.98 -0.61 16.02
N ASP A 177 -13.76 -0.32 17.06
CA ASP A 177 -13.92 1.04 17.60
C ASP A 177 -12.78 1.41 18.58
N TYR A 178 -11.87 0.47 18.81
CA TYR A 178 -10.78 0.58 19.76
C TYR A 178 -9.54 -0.16 19.24
N ALA A 179 -8.39 0.50 19.28
CA ALA A 179 -7.11 -0.15 19.02
C ALA A 179 -6.30 -0.23 20.32
N PRO A 180 -5.89 -1.44 20.76
CA PRO A 180 -4.90 -1.61 21.82
C PRO A 180 -3.69 -0.70 21.61
N ASN A 181 -3.27 0.02 22.65
CA ASN A 181 -2.16 0.98 22.66
C ASN A 181 -2.38 2.33 21.96
N VAL A 182 -3.42 2.48 21.14
CA VAL A 182 -3.76 3.77 20.49
C VAL A 182 -4.88 4.49 21.25
N GLY A 183 -5.89 3.75 21.74
CA GLY A 183 -7.01 4.27 22.52
C GLY A 183 -8.37 4.06 21.84
N ALA A 184 -9.40 4.65 22.44
CA ALA A 184 -10.76 4.70 21.88
C ALA A 184 -10.92 5.98 21.05
N PHE A 185 -11.72 5.90 19.98
CA PHE A 185 -12.01 7.01 19.09
C PHE A 185 -13.52 7.18 18.93
N ASP A 186 -13.98 8.43 18.91
CA ASP A 186 -15.40 8.81 18.90
C ASP A 186 -15.79 9.62 17.65
N GLY A 187 -15.05 9.44 16.54
CA GLY A 187 -15.23 10.17 15.29
C GLY A 187 -15.29 9.31 14.02
N GLU A 188 -14.78 9.86 12.92
CA GLU A 188 -14.72 9.20 11.60
C GLU A 188 -13.47 8.31 11.46
N GLU A 189 -12.63 8.24 12.50
CA GLU A 189 -11.46 7.38 12.53
C GLU A 189 -11.87 5.91 12.45
N ARG A 190 -11.35 5.22 11.45
CA ARG A 190 -11.54 3.77 11.30
C ARG A 190 -10.33 3.06 11.86
N CYS A 191 -10.55 2.16 12.80
CA CYS A 191 -9.51 1.25 13.27
C CYS A 191 -9.80 -0.17 12.79
N PHE A 192 -8.73 -0.94 12.64
CA PHE A 192 -8.86 -2.38 12.47
C PHE A 192 -7.76 -3.09 13.24
N ALA A 193 -8.03 -4.34 13.57
CA ALA A 193 -7.10 -5.24 14.23
C ALA A 193 -6.81 -6.47 13.37
N VAL A 194 -5.67 -7.10 13.63
CA VAL A 194 -5.19 -8.33 13.02
C VAL A 194 -4.78 -9.29 14.14
N VAL A 195 -5.31 -10.50 14.06
CA VAL A 195 -5.09 -11.59 15.03
C VAL A 195 -4.97 -12.92 14.29
N ASN A 196 -4.44 -13.95 14.97
CA ASN A 196 -4.51 -15.31 14.45
C ASN A 196 -5.97 -15.81 14.48
N SER A 197 -6.42 -16.43 13.38
CA SER A 197 -7.81 -16.87 13.22
C SER A 197 -8.25 -17.93 14.24
N ASP A 198 -7.31 -18.72 14.77
CA ASP A 198 -7.58 -19.74 15.78
C ASP A 198 -7.87 -19.16 17.17
N GLN A 199 -7.54 -17.88 17.40
CA GLN A 199 -7.83 -17.15 18.63
C GLN A 199 -9.18 -16.46 18.61
N VAL A 200 -9.88 -16.44 17.46
CA VAL A 200 -11.20 -15.83 17.31
C VAL A 200 -12.23 -16.70 18.04
N PRO A 201 -12.92 -16.18 19.08
CA PRO A 201 -13.92 -16.94 19.79
C PRO A 201 -15.14 -17.21 18.91
N PRO A 202 -15.78 -18.38 19.03
CA PRO A 202 -17.12 -18.58 18.51
C PRO A 202 -18.10 -17.59 19.15
N LEU A 203 -19.03 -17.04 18.35
CA LEU A 203 -20.02 -16.04 18.81
C LEU A 203 -20.81 -16.49 20.05
N GLU A 204 -21.20 -17.76 20.09
CA GLU A 204 -22.05 -18.32 21.15
C GLU A 204 -21.29 -18.60 22.45
N GLU A 205 -19.96 -18.69 22.38
CA GLU A 205 -19.08 -19.04 23.51
C GLU A 205 -18.37 -17.82 24.10
N PHE A 206 -18.45 -16.66 23.43
CA PHE A 206 -17.74 -15.46 23.85
C PHE A 206 -18.36 -14.84 25.11
N ASP A 207 -17.58 -14.84 26.19
CA ASP A 207 -17.79 -14.02 27.38
C ASP A 207 -16.50 -13.25 27.67
N SER A 208 -16.59 -11.92 27.62
CA SER A 208 -15.45 -11.01 27.82
C SER A 208 -14.80 -11.13 29.19
N SER A 209 -15.49 -11.71 30.17
CA SER A 209 -14.97 -11.91 31.53
C SER A 209 -14.20 -13.23 31.71
N SER A 210 -14.39 -14.21 30.81
CA SER A 210 -13.76 -15.54 30.92
C SER A 210 -12.85 -15.91 29.75
N TRP A 211 -12.93 -15.20 28.63
CA TRP A 211 -12.10 -15.50 27.46
C TRP A 211 -10.63 -15.16 27.69
N SER A 212 -9.75 -16.11 27.39
CA SER A 212 -8.31 -15.89 27.33
C SER A 212 -7.85 -15.80 25.87
N PHE A 213 -7.06 -14.79 25.57
CA PHE A 213 -6.40 -14.64 24.28
C PHE A 213 -4.91 -14.97 24.42
N GLU A 214 -4.37 -15.75 23.50
CA GLU A 214 -2.95 -16.06 23.42
C GLU A 214 -2.37 -15.58 22.09
N GLY A 215 -1.23 -14.89 22.15
CA GLY A 215 -0.58 -14.34 20.97
C GLY A 215 -0.60 -12.81 20.91
N GLN A 216 -0.32 -12.28 19.72
CA GLN A 216 -0.21 -10.85 19.49
C GLN A 216 -1.42 -10.33 18.72
N ILE A 217 -1.91 -9.18 19.17
CA ILE A 217 -2.87 -8.37 18.43
C ILE A 217 -2.11 -7.18 17.85
N PHE A 218 -2.28 -6.96 16.55
CA PHE A 218 -1.76 -5.79 15.86
C PHE A 218 -2.95 -4.93 15.45
N SER A 219 -2.91 -3.64 15.75
CA SER A 219 -4.05 -2.75 15.49
C SER A 219 -3.57 -1.33 15.31
N ASP A 220 -4.21 -0.60 14.42
CA ASP A 220 -4.00 0.84 14.27
C ASP A 220 -5.27 1.52 13.74
N CYS A 221 -5.28 2.85 13.83
CA CYS A 221 -6.39 3.70 13.43
C CYS A 221 -5.96 4.69 12.35
N SER A 222 -6.89 5.05 11.48
CA SER A 222 -6.70 6.14 10.54
C SER A 222 -6.67 7.48 11.28
N VAL A 223 -5.84 8.43 10.82
CA VAL A 223 -5.80 9.79 11.37
C VAL A 223 -5.75 10.80 10.24
N GLY A 224 -6.81 11.60 10.10
CA GLY A 224 -6.92 12.60 9.03
C GLY A 224 -6.86 11.97 7.65
N ALA A 225 -5.85 12.34 6.84
CA ALA A 225 -5.66 11.79 5.49
C ALA A 225 -4.86 10.47 5.46
N PHE A 226 -4.40 9.99 6.63
CA PHE A 226 -3.60 8.77 6.72
C PHE A 226 -4.51 7.57 7.01
N PRO A 227 -4.50 6.54 6.15
CA PRO A 227 -5.29 5.33 6.36
C PRO A 227 -4.76 4.55 7.56
N ALA A 228 -5.64 3.77 8.20
CA ALA A 228 -5.21 2.78 9.19
C ALA A 228 -4.27 1.79 8.51
N THR A 229 -3.11 1.56 9.13
CA THR A 229 -2.06 0.69 8.59
C THR A 229 -1.49 -0.17 9.69
N VAL A 230 -1.41 -1.48 9.48
CA VAL A 230 -0.91 -2.44 10.46
C VAL A 230 0.18 -3.29 9.83
N GLU A 231 1.36 -3.30 10.43
CA GLU A 231 2.46 -4.19 10.07
C GLU A 231 2.49 -5.44 10.97
N VAL A 232 2.55 -6.61 10.33
CA VAL A 232 2.64 -7.92 10.99
C VAL A 232 3.95 -8.59 10.56
N PRO A 233 4.90 -8.82 11.49
CA PRO A 233 6.10 -9.58 11.19
C PRO A 233 5.75 -11.06 10.95
N ILE A 234 6.51 -11.72 10.08
CA ILE A 234 6.44 -13.16 9.87
C ILE A 234 7.50 -13.82 10.72
N ASP A 235 7.07 -14.47 11.80
CA ASP A 235 7.91 -15.11 12.81
C ASP A 235 7.36 -16.49 13.19
N ALA A 236 7.88 -17.11 14.26
CA ALA A 236 7.49 -18.44 14.68
C ALA A 236 6.05 -18.53 15.24
N ASP A 237 5.46 -17.42 15.68
CA ASP A 237 4.11 -17.36 16.24
C ASP A 237 3.05 -17.09 15.16
N SER A 238 3.50 -16.84 13.92
CA SER A 238 2.65 -16.66 12.75
C SER A 238 2.00 -17.97 12.27
N PRO A 239 0.77 -17.94 11.71
CA PRO A 239 0.07 -19.14 11.25
C PRO A 239 0.86 -19.97 10.23
N ASP A 240 0.74 -21.29 10.30
CA ASP A 240 1.45 -22.23 9.41
C ASP A 240 1.19 -21.94 7.93
N SER A 241 -0.05 -21.62 7.58
CA SER A 241 -0.47 -21.23 6.23
C SER A 241 0.25 -19.98 5.73
N LEU A 242 0.50 -19.02 6.63
CA LEU A 242 1.19 -17.78 6.31
C LEU A 242 2.69 -18.04 6.10
N ARG A 243 3.33 -18.77 7.02
CA ARG A 243 4.76 -19.13 6.97
C ARG A 243 5.11 -20.05 5.80
N ALA A 244 4.16 -20.88 5.36
CA ALA A 244 4.33 -21.68 4.15
C ALA A 244 4.42 -20.84 2.86
N ARG A 245 3.88 -19.60 2.88
CA ARG A 245 3.80 -18.72 1.72
C ARG A 245 4.84 -17.61 1.73
N TYR A 246 5.14 -17.06 2.90
CA TYR A 246 6.02 -15.93 3.11
C TYR A 246 7.18 -16.31 4.05
N PRO A 247 8.43 -15.93 3.73
CA PRO A 247 9.59 -16.33 4.51
C PRO A 247 9.64 -15.63 5.88
N GLU A 248 10.09 -16.33 6.91
CA GLU A 248 10.35 -15.77 8.23
C GLU A 248 11.38 -14.62 8.15
N GLY A 249 11.22 -13.62 9.02
CA GLY A 249 12.04 -12.40 9.03
C GLY A 249 11.61 -11.34 8.03
N THR A 250 10.51 -11.54 7.30
CA THR A 250 9.82 -10.50 6.52
C THR A 250 8.62 -9.94 7.29
N ALA A 251 7.95 -8.94 6.73
CA ALA A 251 6.71 -8.41 7.27
C ALA A 251 5.65 -8.20 6.18
N LEU A 252 4.39 -8.30 6.59
CA LEU A 252 3.25 -7.88 5.79
C LEU A 252 2.72 -6.55 6.33
N GLN A 253 2.35 -5.65 5.44
CA GLN A 253 1.64 -4.43 5.76
C GLN A 253 0.21 -4.54 5.24
N PHE A 254 -0.76 -4.27 6.11
CA PHE A 254 -2.18 -4.21 5.81
C PHE A 254 -2.63 -2.76 5.85
N VAL A 255 -3.27 -2.28 4.78
CA VAL A 255 -3.74 -0.89 4.69
C VAL A 255 -5.24 -0.89 4.44
N LEU A 256 -6.01 -0.32 5.36
CA LEU A 256 -7.45 -0.15 5.20
C LEU A 256 -7.73 1.03 4.26
N ASN A 257 -8.43 0.79 3.16
CA ASN A 257 -8.84 1.81 2.21
C ASN A 257 -10.28 1.59 1.78
N GLY A 258 -11.17 2.47 2.24
CA GLY A 258 -12.61 2.29 2.06
C GLY A 258 -13.09 1.05 2.82
N ASP A 259 -13.58 0.07 2.08
CA ASP A 259 -14.10 -1.22 2.55
C ASP A 259 -13.16 -2.41 2.26
N ARG A 260 -11.93 -2.14 1.81
CA ARG A 260 -10.96 -3.15 1.38
C ARG A 260 -9.66 -3.01 2.16
N ILE A 261 -8.91 -4.11 2.26
CA ILE A 261 -7.57 -4.10 2.82
C ILE A 261 -6.56 -4.43 1.71
N GLY A 262 -5.62 -3.52 1.46
CA GLY A 262 -4.46 -3.82 0.64
C GLY A 262 -3.41 -4.58 1.46
N VAL A 263 -2.85 -5.65 0.90
CA VAL A 263 -1.77 -6.42 1.53
C VAL A 263 -0.47 -6.23 0.77
N PHE A 264 0.58 -5.84 1.49
CA PHE A 264 1.88 -5.52 0.93
C PHE A 264 2.97 -6.34 1.59
N LEU A 265 3.94 -6.79 0.80
CA LEU A 265 5.07 -7.56 1.29
C LEU A 265 6.32 -6.67 1.37
N ASP A 266 6.99 -6.71 2.52
CA ASP A 266 8.29 -6.06 2.70
C ASP A 266 9.33 -6.59 1.69
N LYS A 267 10.26 -5.72 1.30
CA LYS A 267 11.32 -6.09 0.38
C LYS A 267 12.37 -6.89 1.14
N THR A 268 12.49 -8.17 0.81
CA THR A 268 13.62 -9.03 1.19
C THR A 268 14.94 -8.51 0.65
#